data_AF-A0A4Q3SH81-F1
#
_entry.id   AF-A0A4Q3SH81-F1
#
_cell.length_a   1.000
_cell.length_b   1.000
_cell.length_c   1.000
_cell.angle_alpha   90.00
_cell.angle_beta   90.00
_cell.angle_gamma   90.00
#
_symmetry.space_group_name_H-M   'P 1'
#
loop_
_entity.id
_entity.type
_entity.pdbx_description
1 polymer ?
#
loop_
_entity_poly.entity_id
_entity_poly.type
_entity_poly.pdbx_seq_one_letter_code
_entity_poly.pdbx_strand_id
1 'polypeptide(L)'
;MKILITGANGYIGKRIIEPLLKAGHEVYCAVRNKGRFHFETKNEKLHVIEVDLEDPAKLQFPEEIEIAYYLVHSMRQGKDFE
;
A
#
# COMPACT_ATOMS: atom_id res chain seq x y z
N MET A 1 -3.62 -14.85 4.78
CA MET A 1 -4.51 -14.06 3.93
C MET A 1 -3.70 -13.21 2.98
N LYS A 2 -4.22 -12.93 1.79
CA LYS A 2 -3.67 -11.95 0.84
C LYS A 2 -4.30 -10.59 1.10
N ILE A 3 -3.48 -9.61 1.46
CA ILE A 3 -3.91 -8.29 1.91
C ILE A 3 -3.34 -7.20 1.01
N LEU A 4 -4.21 -6.38 0.42
CA LEU A 4 -3.82 -5.20 -0.32
C LEU A 4 -3.79 -3.98 0.60
N ILE A 5 -2.73 -3.17 0.52
CA ILE A 5 -2.61 -1.89 1.23
C ILE A 5 -2.35 -0.81 0.20
N THR A 6 -3.36 0.01 -0.07
CA THR A 6 -3.16 1.28 -0.81
C THR A 6 -2.56 2.32 0.13
N GLY A 7 -1.89 3.33 -0.42
CA GLY A 7 -1.25 4.35 0.42
C GLY A 7 -0.17 3.76 1.34
N ALA A 8 0.45 2.64 0.94
CA ALA A 8 1.43 1.91 1.76
C ALA A 8 2.67 2.74 2.15
N ASN A 9 3.00 3.77 1.36
CA ASN A 9 4.05 4.74 1.67
C ASN A 9 3.69 5.76 2.77
N GLY A 10 2.40 5.87 3.10
CA GLY A 10 1.87 6.83 4.06
C GLY A 10 2.15 6.43 5.51
N TYR A 11 1.87 7.36 6.42
CA TYR A 11 2.12 7.21 7.85
C TYR A 11 1.44 5.97 8.45
N ILE A 12 0.17 5.73 8.10
CA ILE A 12 -0.61 4.59 8.59
C ILE A 12 -0.17 3.30 7.89
N GLY A 13 -0.04 3.34 6.56
CA GLY A 13 0.38 2.19 5.76
C GLY A 13 1.66 1.53 6.27
N LYS A 14 2.70 2.32 6.52
CA LYS A 14 3.98 1.81 7.05
C LYS A 14 3.87 1.10 8.39
N ARG A 15 2.92 1.49 9.25
CA ARG A 15 2.73 0.92 10.59
C ARG A 15 1.97 -0.39 10.60
N ILE A 16 1.14 -0.63 9.58
CA ILE A 16 0.33 -1.86 9.50
C ILE A 16 1.05 -2.98 8.74
N ILE A 17 2.00 -2.67 7.84
CA ILE A 17 2.74 -3.67 7.07
C ILE A 17 3.47 -4.64 8.01
N GLU A 18 4.25 -4.13 8.96
CA GLU A 18 5.08 -4.94 9.85
C GLU A 18 4.25 -5.91 10.73
N PRO A 19 3.18 -5.48 11.43
CA PRO A 19 2.28 -6.41 12.14
C PRO A 19 1.64 -7.47 11.24
N LEU A 20 1.20 -7.11 10.03
CA LEU A 20 0.54 -8.06 9.12
C LEU A 20 1.53 -9.11 8.61
N LEU A 21 2.76 -8.72 8.30
CA LEU A 21 3.84 -9.66 7.95
C LEU A 21 4.17 -10.58 9.13
N LYS A 22 4.26 -10.05 10.36
CA LYS A 22 4.49 -10.84 11.58
C LYS A 22 3.36 -11.82 11.88
N ALA A 23 2.13 -11.48 11.53
CA ALA A 23 0.97 -12.38 11.60
C ALA A 23 0.98 -13.45 10.47
N GLY A 24 1.98 -13.45 9.59
CA GLY A 24 2.16 -14.46 8.55
C GLY A 24 1.34 -14.22 7.29
N HIS A 25 0.74 -13.04 7.13
CA HIS A 25 -0.03 -12.67 5.95
C HIS A 25 0.86 -12.31 4.76
N GLU A 26 0.30 -12.42 3.57
CA GLU A 26 0.89 -11.96 2.31
C GLU A 26 0.40 -10.54 2.03
N VAL A 27 1.33 -9.60 1.93
CA VAL A 27 1.03 -8.17 1.94
C VAL A 27 1.45 -7.55 0.62
N TYR A 28 0.47 -6.98 -0.08
CA TYR A 28 0.63 -6.28 -1.35
C TYR A 28 0.52 -4.77 -1.10
N CYS A 29 1.67 -4.09 -1.13
CA CYS A 29 1.79 -2.65 -1.00
C CYS A 29 1.56 -1.97 -2.35
N ALA A 30 0.38 -1.38 -2.54
CA ALA A 30 0.06 -0.56 -3.70
C ALA A 30 0.53 0.89 -3.48
N VAL A 31 1.46 1.31 -4.34
CA VAL A 31 2.06 2.64 -4.32
C VAL A 31 2.06 3.24 -5.72
N ARG A 32 2.01 4.57 -5.84
CA ARG A 32 2.08 5.24 -7.15
C ARG A 32 3.47 5.19 -7.80
N ASN A 33 4.51 5.05 -6.99
CA ASN A 33 5.89 4.98 -7.46
C ASN A 33 6.68 4.02 -6.55
N LYS A 34 7.12 2.88 -7.10
CA LYS A 34 7.88 1.87 -6.35
C LYS A 34 9.23 2.38 -5.85
N GLY A 35 9.89 3.26 -6.60
CA GLY A 35 11.18 3.85 -6.22
C GLY A 35 11.12 4.73 -4.98
N ARG A 36 9.92 5.16 -4.55
CA ARG A 36 9.72 5.90 -3.29
C ARG A 36 9.37 4.98 -2.11
N PHE A 37 9.07 3.70 -2.36
CA PHE A 37 8.77 2.75 -1.31
C PHE A 37 10.04 2.25 -0.65
N HIS A 38 10.20 2.60 0.62
CA HIS A 38 11.32 2.20 1.46
C HIS A 38 10.77 1.48 2.68
N PHE A 39 11.18 0.23 2.84
CA PHE A 39 10.81 -0.63 3.96
C PHE A 39 12.03 -1.48 4.32
N GLU A 40 12.46 -1.42 5.58
CA GLU A 40 13.74 -2.00 6.02
C GLU A 40 13.70 -3.53 6.05
N THR A 41 12.55 -4.09 6.44
CA THR A 41 12.37 -5.53 6.59
C THR A 41 12.24 -6.20 5.21
N LYS A 42 13.24 -7.00 4.84
CA LYS A 42 13.11 -7.94 3.72
C LYS A 42 12.23 -9.12 4.15
N ASN A 43 11.13 -9.36 3.45
CA ASN A 43 10.22 -10.45 3.72
C ASN A 43 9.69 -11.00 2.38
N GLU A 44 9.68 -12.32 2.21
CA GLU A 44 9.20 -12.98 0.98
C GLU A 44 7.70 -12.78 0.73
N LYS A 45 6.93 -12.50 1.79
CA LYS A 45 5.50 -12.23 1.76
C LYS A 45 5.18 -10.74 1.55
N LEU A 46 6.19 -9.91 1.33
CA LEU A 46 6.02 -8.48 1.04
C LEU A 46 6.19 -8.24 -0.46
N HIS A 47 5.11 -7.80 -1.09
CA HIS A 47 5.06 -7.48 -2.51
C HIS A 47 4.78 -5.99 -2.69
N VAL A 48 5.49 -5.35 -3.60
CA VAL A 48 5.26 -3.94 -3.93
C VAL A 48 4.77 -3.84 -5.37
N ILE A 49 3.58 -3.29 -5.56
CA ILE A 49 2.94 -3.10 -6.86
C ILE A 49 2.78 -1.60 -7.14
N GLU A 50 2.96 -1.22 -8.41
CA GLU A 50 2.79 0.17 -8.84
C GLU A 50 1.38 0.32 -9.35
N VAL A 51 0.61 1.21 -8.72
CA VAL A 51 -0.80 1.40 -9.02
C VAL A 51 -1.11 2.90 -8.93
N ASP A 52 -1.70 3.43 -10.00
CA ASP A 52 -2.33 4.74 -9.99
C ASP A 52 -3.84 4.59 -9.87
N LEU A 53 -4.37 4.95 -8.71
CA LEU A 53 -5.80 4.87 -8.40
C LEU A 53 -6.64 5.94 -9.11
N GLU A 54 -5.98 6.92 -9.74
CA GLU A 54 -6.62 7.96 -10.55
C GLU A 54 -6.75 7.54 -12.03
N ASP A 55 -6.13 6.41 -12.43
CA ASP A 55 -6.21 5.84 -13.79
C ASP A 55 -6.80 4.42 -13.76
N PRO A 56 -8.15 4.29 -13.73
CA PRO A 56 -8.84 3.00 -13.67
C PRO A 56 -8.44 2.01 -14.77
N ALA A 57 -8.04 2.51 -15.94
CA ALA A 57 -7.68 1.68 -17.09
C ALA A 57 -6.35 0.93 -16.88
N LYS A 58 -5.50 1.41 -15.97
CA LYS A 58 -4.20 0.80 -15.63
C LYS A 58 -4.21 0.03 -14.31
N LEU A 59 -5.35 -0.07 -13.64
CA LEU A 59 -5.45 -0.80 -12.38
C LEU A 59 -5.26 -2.28 -12.61
N GLN A 60 -4.15 -2.80 -12.10
CA GLN A 60 -3.86 -4.22 -12.04
C GLN A 60 -3.55 -4.59 -10.60
N PHE A 61 -4.37 -5.48 -10.04
CA PHE A 61 -4.20 -6.03 -8.71
C PHE A 61 -3.98 -7.54 -8.81
N PRO A 62 -3.28 -8.13 -7.83
CA PRO A 62 -3.20 -9.58 -7.70
C PRO A 62 -4.60 -10.18 -7.55
N GLU A 63 -4.79 -11.39 -8.07
CA GLU A 63 -6.01 -12.15 -7.84
C GLU A 63 -6.10 -12.64 -6.39
N GLU A 64 -7.34 -12.89 -5.94
CA GLU A 64 -7.64 -13.48 -4.62
C GLU A 64 -7.23 -12.61 -3.42
N ILE A 65 -7.26 -11.28 -3.55
CA ILE A 65 -7.15 -10.39 -2.39
C ILE A 65 -8.38 -10.59 -1.49
N GLU A 66 -8.14 -10.96 -0.22
CA GLU A 66 -9.20 -11.20 0.76
C GLU A 66 -9.57 -9.92 1.52
N ILE A 67 -8.59 -9.04 1.75
CA ILE A 67 -8.77 -7.78 2.49
C ILE A 67 -8.02 -6.67 1.76
N ALA A 68 -8.66 -5.51 1.62
CA ALA A 68 -8.02 -4.30 1.10
C ALA A 68 -8.13 -3.14 2.09
N TYR A 69 -6.99 -2.55 2.47
CA TYR A 69 -6.93 -1.29 3.20
C TYR A 69 -6.86 -0.11 2.22
N TYR A 70 -7.91 0.71 2.21
CA TYR A 70 -7.98 1.94 1.43
C TYR A 70 -7.47 3.13 2.27
N LEU A 71 -6.16 3.45 2.18
CA LEU A 71 -5.49 4.48 2.99
C LEU A 71 -5.02 5.68 2.15
N VAL A 72 -5.69 5.93 1.03
CA VAL A 72 -5.41 7.09 0.18
C VAL A 72 -5.99 8.33 0.85
N HIS A 73 -5.13 9.26 1.21
CA HIS A 73 -5.55 10.58 1.65
C HIS A 73 -5.60 11.51 0.44
N SER A 74 -6.77 12.13 0.19
CA SER A 74 -6.86 13.28 -0.69
C SER A 74 -6.24 14.47 0.02
N MET A 75 -4.91 14.60 -0.03
CA MET A 75 -4.30 15.88 0.31
C MET A 75 -4.74 16.87 -0.77
N ARG A 76 -5.81 17.64 -0.50
CA ARG A 76 -5.97 18.95 -1.12
C ARG A 76 -4.68 19.69 -0.82
N GLN A 77 -3.87 19.96 -1.85
CA GLN A 77 -2.82 20.97 -1.72
C GLN A 77 -3.55 22.31 -1.56
N GLY A 78 -3.56 22.82 -0.32
CA GLY A 78 -4.20 24.07 0.06
C GLY A 78 -3.63 24.53 1.40
N LYS A 79 -3.55 25.85 1.60
CA LYS A 79 -2.89 26.54 2.73
C LYS A 79 -3.52 26.29 4.12
N ASP A 80 -4.46 25.35 4.25
CA ASP A 80 -5.32 25.21 5.44
C ASP A 80 -5.00 23.98 6.29
N PHE A 81 -3.74 23.52 6.27
CA PHE A 81 -3.23 22.66 7.35
C PHE A 81 -2.56 23.57 8.38
N GLU A 82 -3.34 24.03 9.36
CA GLU A 82 -2.82 24.59 10.62
C GLU A 82 -2.27 23.47 11.54
#